data_AF-T0L3B7-F1
#
_entry.id   AF-T0L3B7-F1
#
_cell.length_a   1.000
_cell.length_b   1.000
_cell.length_c   1.000
_cell.angle_alpha   90.00
_cell.angle_beta   90.00
_cell.angle_gamma   90.00
#
_symmetry.space_group_name_H-M   'P 1'
#
loop_
_entity.id
_entity.type
_entity.pdbx_description
1 polymer ?
#
loop_
_entity_poly.entity_id
_entity_poly.type
_entity_poly.pdbx_seq_one_letter_code
_entity_poly.pdbx_strand_id
1 'polypeptide(L)'
;MPMLVFPEGTCVNNKYVVMFQKGVFELDVEICPVSIKFDRTLQDPYWNRRRLGFTLQLLYLMSRWYLEADVHWLPPLKRKEIENATNFAERTRRIIAKASNLKVSLWNGYLKSSPAFKDRDLLKVAFLKTYTKLKRFSEEIIYDTDIDRTTYNNYTVFNLCKYKDFLILVLEEYYIYKSLSILEQEHLISQLAIKNTVEIGKKRKCLCVKYKKNRRRRKKFIFTSCKLDAFKKF
;
A
#
# COMPACT_ATOMS: atom_id res chain seq x y z
N MET A 1 2.80 -0.51 -40.07
CA MET A 1 2.65 0.67 -39.19
C MET A 1 3.17 0.29 -37.80
N PRO A 2 4.08 1.07 -37.18
CA PRO A 2 4.61 0.74 -35.85
C PRO A 2 3.54 0.95 -34.77
N MET A 3 3.47 0.03 -33.80
CA MET A 3 2.54 0.08 -32.66
C MET A 3 3.32 0.29 -31.36
N LEU A 4 2.93 1.28 -30.55
CA LEU A 4 3.48 1.52 -29.22
C LEU A 4 2.53 0.94 -28.17
N VAL A 5 3.05 0.05 -27.31
CA VAL A 5 2.26 -0.62 -26.26
C VAL A 5 2.97 -0.51 -24.92
N PHE A 6 2.20 -0.27 -23.86
CA PHE A 6 2.67 -0.33 -22.48
C PHE A 6 2.20 -1.63 -21.83
N PRO A 7 3.02 -2.71 -21.84
CA PRO A 7 2.59 -4.02 -21.36
C PRO A 7 2.33 -4.08 -19.85
N GLU A 8 2.70 -3.05 -19.10
CA GLU A 8 2.39 -2.89 -17.69
C GLU A 8 0.90 -2.57 -17.43
N GLY A 9 0.24 -1.83 -18.32
CA GLY A 9 -1.16 -1.41 -18.18
C GLY A 9 -1.44 -0.35 -17.09
N THR A 10 -0.44 0.04 -16.30
CA THR A 10 -0.53 1.10 -15.28
C THR A 10 0.73 1.95 -15.25
N CYS A 11 0.68 3.13 -14.64
CA CYS A 11 1.90 3.86 -14.29
C CYS A 11 2.32 3.48 -12.86
N VAL A 12 3.47 2.83 -12.71
CA VAL A 12 4.10 2.59 -11.42
C VAL A 12 5.11 3.66 -11.06
N ASN A 13 5.54 3.60 -9.81
CA ASN A 13 6.65 4.39 -9.33
C ASN A 13 7.89 4.03 -10.17
N ASN A 14 8.57 5.04 -10.72
CA ASN A 14 9.90 4.99 -11.34
C ASN A 14 11.04 4.45 -10.41
N LYS A 15 10.85 3.28 -9.82
CA LYS A 15 11.77 2.53 -8.94
C LYS A 15 11.65 1.03 -9.21
N TYR A 16 10.49 0.58 -9.66
CA TYR A 16 10.18 -0.82 -9.87
C TYR A 16 9.56 -1.03 -11.25
N VAL A 17 9.84 -2.16 -11.86
CA VAL A 17 9.12 -2.66 -13.04
C VAL A 17 8.20 -3.79 -12.58
N VAL A 18 6.90 -3.61 -12.76
CA VAL A 18 5.89 -4.63 -12.43
C VAL A 18 5.80 -5.69 -13.52
N MET A 19 5.06 -6.75 -13.23
CA MET A 19 4.86 -7.85 -14.17
C MET A 19 4.15 -7.36 -15.44
N PHE A 20 4.66 -7.78 -16.60
CA PHE A 20 4.05 -7.48 -17.89
C PHE A 20 2.88 -8.41 -18.17
N GLN A 21 1.84 -7.86 -18.82
CA GLN A 21 0.71 -8.63 -19.30
C GLN A 21 1.13 -9.51 -20.48
N LYS A 22 0.67 -10.77 -20.47
CA LYS A 22 1.04 -11.81 -21.44
C LYS A 22 0.61 -11.47 -22.87
N GLY A 23 -0.52 -10.77 -23.04
CA GLY A 23 -1.17 -10.60 -24.35
C GLY A 23 -0.30 -9.99 -25.45
N VAL A 24 0.59 -9.06 -25.11
CA VAL A 24 1.49 -8.42 -26.09
C VAL A 24 2.58 -9.39 -26.59
N PHE A 25 2.94 -10.38 -25.77
CA PHE A 25 4.04 -11.32 -26.01
C PHE A 25 3.57 -12.67 -26.60
N GLU A 26 2.27 -12.84 -26.83
CA GLU A 26 1.72 -14.02 -27.51
C GLU A 26 1.86 -13.92 -29.03
N LEU A 27 1.87 -12.70 -29.55
CA LEU A 27 2.06 -12.41 -30.97
C LEU A 27 3.49 -12.75 -31.40
N ASP A 28 3.63 -13.43 -32.54
CA ASP A 28 4.92 -13.81 -33.12
C ASP A 28 5.53 -12.65 -33.91
N VAL A 29 5.73 -11.52 -33.21
CA VAL A 29 6.23 -10.27 -33.78
C VAL A 29 7.50 -9.86 -33.05
N GLU A 30 8.39 -9.17 -33.78
CA GLU A 30 9.60 -8.60 -33.22
C GLU A 30 9.28 -7.38 -32.33
N ILE A 31 9.75 -7.42 -31.08
CA ILE A 31 9.47 -6.37 -30.08
C ILE A 31 10.73 -5.54 -29.89
N CYS A 32 10.62 -4.22 -30.04
CA CYS A 32 11.68 -3.27 -29.71
C CYS A 32 11.47 -2.74 -28.28
N PRO A 33 12.24 -3.20 -27.28
CA PRO A 33 12.08 -2.72 -25.92
C PRO A 33 12.59 -1.27 -25.80
N VAL A 34 11.85 -0.46 -25.06
CA VAL A 34 12.26 0.90 -24.71
C VAL A 34 12.14 1.06 -23.21
N SER A 35 13.22 1.50 -22.57
CA SER A 35 13.22 1.80 -21.15
C SER A 35 13.14 3.31 -20.94
N ILE A 36 12.13 3.75 -20.19
CA ILE A 36 11.94 5.17 -19.86
C ILE A 36 12.07 5.34 -18.35
N LYS A 37 12.93 6.26 -17.91
CA LYS A 37 13.16 6.57 -16.50
C LYS A 37 13.09 8.07 -16.29
N PHE A 38 12.21 8.51 -15.39
CA PHE A 38 12.03 9.93 -15.07
C PHE A 38 12.92 10.39 -13.92
N ASP A 39 13.73 11.42 -14.09
CA ASP A 39 14.41 11.99 -12.93
C ASP A 39 13.41 12.71 -12.02
N ARG A 40 13.52 12.44 -10.72
CA ARG A 40 12.57 12.92 -9.71
C ARG A 40 13.08 14.15 -8.95
N THR A 41 14.23 14.68 -9.32
CA THR A 41 14.84 15.86 -8.70
C THR A 41 13.87 17.04 -8.66
N LEU A 42 13.22 17.31 -9.80
CA LEU A 42 12.30 18.43 -9.94
C LEU A 42 10.83 17.99 -9.97
N GLN A 43 10.46 16.95 -10.70
CA GLN A 43 9.07 16.52 -10.90
C GLN A 43 8.92 14.99 -10.86
N ASP A 44 7.99 14.47 -10.05
CA ASP A 44 7.57 13.08 -10.12
C ASP A 44 6.23 13.00 -10.89
N PRO A 45 6.19 12.42 -12.10
CA PRO A 45 4.96 12.28 -12.87
C PRO A 45 4.01 11.24 -12.25
N TYR A 46 4.46 10.44 -11.29
CA TYR A 46 3.63 9.46 -10.63
C TYR A 46 2.63 10.11 -9.66
N TRP A 47 1.34 9.97 -9.94
CA TRP A 47 0.27 10.45 -9.06
C TRP A 47 -0.23 9.37 -8.10
N ASN A 48 -0.07 9.62 -6.79
CA ASN A 48 -0.69 8.81 -5.74
C ASN A 48 -2.05 9.38 -5.33
N ARG A 49 -3.13 8.86 -5.93
CA ARG A 49 -4.52 9.26 -5.65
C ARG A 49 -4.92 9.22 -4.16
N ARG A 50 -4.28 8.38 -3.34
CA ARG A 50 -4.60 8.27 -1.90
C ARG A 50 -3.94 9.36 -1.06
N ARG A 51 -2.84 9.93 -1.53
CA ARG A 51 -2.07 10.94 -0.78
C ARG A 51 -2.35 12.35 -1.25
N LEU A 52 -2.54 12.53 -2.56
CA LEU A 52 -2.73 13.84 -3.16
C LEU A 52 -4.06 13.87 -3.92
N GLY A 53 -4.91 14.83 -3.57
CA GLY A 53 -6.14 15.10 -4.32
C GLY A 53 -5.84 15.57 -5.74
N PHE A 54 -6.81 15.43 -6.63
CA PHE A 54 -6.66 15.78 -8.05
C PHE A 54 -6.26 17.25 -8.27
N THR A 55 -6.89 18.18 -7.55
CA THR A 55 -6.59 19.62 -7.64
C THR A 55 -5.17 19.96 -7.25
N LEU A 56 -4.67 19.36 -6.17
CA LEU A 56 -3.29 19.53 -5.71
C LEU A 56 -2.28 18.90 -6.68
N GLN A 57 -2.60 17.74 -7.26
CA GLN A 57 -1.76 17.14 -8.30
C GLN A 57 -1.72 18.01 -9.56
N LEU A 58 -2.84 18.58 -9.96
CA LEU A 58 -2.91 19.48 -11.11
C LEU A 58 -2.06 20.73 -10.88
N LEU A 59 -2.20 21.37 -9.71
CA LEU A 59 -1.36 22.53 -9.35
C LEU A 59 0.12 22.14 -9.25
N TYR A 60 0.43 20.94 -8.74
CA TYR A 60 1.80 20.41 -8.71
C TYR A 60 2.39 20.27 -10.12
N LEU A 61 1.62 19.78 -11.09
CA LEU A 61 2.06 19.66 -12.48
C LEU A 61 2.17 21.04 -13.15
N MET A 62 1.21 21.94 -12.95
CA MET A 62 1.22 23.29 -13.55
C MET A 62 2.33 24.19 -12.99
N SER A 63 2.75 23.99 -11.74
CA SER A 63 3.86 24.73 -11.11
C SER A 63 5.25 24.20 -11.51
N ARG A 64 5.31 23.14 -12.33
CA ARG A 64 6.55 22.50 -12.76
C ARG A 64 6.68 22.57 -14.28
N TRP A 65 7.65 23.34 -14.72
CA TRP A 65 8.00 23.63 -16.10
C TRP A 65 8.97 22.64 -16.78
N TYR A 66 9.51 21.66 -16.05
CA TYR A 66 10.55 20.77 -16.58
C TYR A 66 10.42 19.35 -16.02
N LEU A 67 10.45 18.38 -16.94
CA LEU A 67 10.48 16.95 -16.66
C LEU A 67 11.62 16.33 -17.47
N GLU A 68 12.59 15.76 -16.76
CA GLU A 68 13.69 15.04 -17.38
C GLU A 68 13.35 13.54 -17.47
N ALA A 69 13.55 12.97 -18.65
CA ALA A 69 13.28 11.56 -18.91
C ALA A 69 14.44 10.92 -19.70
N ASP A 70 15.10 9.95 -19.08
CA ASP A 70 16.09 9.09 -19.71
C ASP A 70 15.39 8.02 -20.53
N VAL A 71 15.65 8.00 -21.83
CA VAL A 71 15.09 7.02 -22.76
C VAL A 71 16.20 6.16 -23.33
N HIS A 72 16.14 4.85 -23.07
CA HIS A 72 17.07 3.86 -23.60
C HIS A 72 16.37 2.99 -24.64
N TRP A 73 16.82 3.08 -25.88
CA TRP A 73 16.44 2.19 -26.96
C TRP A 73 17.27 0.91 -26.89
N LEU A 74 16.60 -0.24 -26.89
CA LEU A 74 17.25 -1.54 -26.76
C LEU A 74 17.13 -2.30 -28.09
N PRO A 75 18.05 -3.26 -28.36
CA PRO A 75 17.98 -4.06 -29.57
C PRO A 75 16.67 -4.86 -29.63
N PRO A 76 16.14 -5.11 -30.84
CA PRO A 76 14.91 -5.84 -31.00
C PRO A 76 15.04 -7.27 -30.49
N LEU A 77 13.95 -7.79 -29.93
CA LEU A 77 13.86 -9.12 -29.35
C LEU A 77 12.80 -9.93 -30.10
N LYS A 78 13.20 -11.12 -30.55
CA LYS A 78 12.29 -12.16 -31.03
C LYS A 78 12.08 -13.22 -29.96
N ARG A 79 10.91 -13.87 -29.99
CA ARG A 79 10.62 -15.03 -29.14
C ARG A 79 11.46 -16.21 -29.62
N LYS A 80 12.06 -16.96 -28.69
CA LYS A 80 12.79 -18.19 -29.02
C LYS A 80 11.82 -19.36 -29.20
N GLU A 81 12.17 -20.34 -30.02
CA GLU A 81 11.31 -21.48 -30.36
C GLU A 81 10.78 -22.27 -29.15
N ILE A 82 11.59 -22.37 -28.08
CA ILE A 82 11.26 -23.13 -26.85
C ILE A 82 10.68 -22.21 -25.74
N GLU A 83 10.59 -20.90 -25.98
CA GLU A 83 10.23 -19.92 -24.95
C GLU A 83 8.73 -19.61 -24.94
N ASN A 84 8.06 -19.90 -23.81
CA ASN A 84 6.67 -19.47 -23.59
C ASN A 84 6.54 -17.94 -23.59
N ALA A 85 5.38 -17.41 -24.01
CA ALA A 85 5.08 -15.97 -24.02
C ALA A 85 5.35 -15.29 -22.66
N THR A 86 5.05 -15.97 -21.54
CA THR A 86 5.32 -15.47 -20.18
C THR A 86 6.82 -15.36 -19.90
N ASN A 87 7.62 -16.34 -20.35
CA ASN A 87 9.08 -16.32 -20.20
C ASN A 87 9.70 -15.22 -21.06
N PHE A 88 9.17 -15.03 -22.27
CA PHE A 88 9.59 -13.95 -23.16
C PHE A 88 9.28 -12.56 -22.58
N ALA A 89 8.09 -12.39 -21.99
CA ALA A 89 7.72 -11.18 -21.27
C ALA A 89 8.68 -10.91 -20.10
N GLU A 90 9.00 -11.95 -19.32
CA GLU A 90 9.91 -11.85 -18.18
C GLU A 90 11.36 -11.49 -18.61
N ARG A 91 11.84 -12.08 -19.71
CA ARG A 91 13.15 -11.75 -20.28
C ARG A 91 13.19 -10.30 -20.75
N THR A 92 12.19 -9.86 -21.50
CA THR A 92 12.08 -8.47 -21.99
C THR A 92 12.03 -7.49 -20.81
N ARG A 93 11.26 -7.82 -19.78
CA ARG A 93 11.16 -7.05 -18.54
C ARG A 93 12.51 -6.90 -17.83
N ARG A 94 13.29 -7.98 -17.72
CA ARG A 94 14.63 -7.93 -17.10
C ARG A 94 15.60 -7.07 -17.91
N ILE A 95 15.53 -7.14 -19.24
CA ILE A 95 16.36 -6.32 -20.14
C ILE A 95 16.03 -4.82 -19.94
N ILE A 96 14.75 -4.46 -19.93
CA ILE A 96 14.29 -3.08 -19.66
C ILE A 96 14.71 -2.62 -18.27
N ALA A 97 14.51 -3.46 -17.24
CA ALA A 97 14.87 -3.13 -15.86
C ALA A 97 16.39 -2.93 -15.69
N LYS A 98 17.21 -3.72 -16.39
CA LYS A 98 18.67 -3.58 -16.39
C LYS A 98 19.12 -2.28 -17.06
N ALA A 99 18.46 -1.87 -18.15
CA ALA A 99 18.80 -0.65 -18.88
C ALA A 99 18.65 0.62 -18.01
N SER A 100 17.60 0.69 -17.20
CA SER A 100 17.27 1.85 -16.35
C SER A 100 17.67 1.70 -14.87
N ASN A 101 18.34 0.60 -14.50
CA ASN A 101 18.65 0.25 -13.11
C ASN A 101 17.40 0.24 -12.20
N LEU A 102 16.29 -0.34 -12.70
CA LEU A 102 15.04 -0.49 -11.96
C LEU A 102 14.97 -1.86 -11.27
N LYS A 103 14.25 -1.93 -10.15
CA LYS A 103 14.04 -3.18 -9.41
C LYS A 103 12.90 -3.99 -10.00
N VAL A 104 13.16 -5.27 -10.25
CA VAL A 104 12.21 -6.23 -10.79
C VAL A 104 11.22 -6.64 -9.68
N SER A 105 9.93 -6.34 -9.84
CA SER A 105 8.87 -6.68 -8.87
C SER A 105 8.11 -7.94 -9.30
N LEU A 106 7.67 -8.76 -8.35
CA LEU A 106 6.80 -9.93 -8.61
C LEU A 106 5.32 -9.56 -8.70
N TRP A 107 4.97 -8.32 -8.37
CA TRP A 107 3.60 -7.86 -8.29
C TRP A 107 3.07 -7.36 -9.64
N ASN A 108 1.79 -7.62 -9.89
CA ASN A 108 1.04 -7.02 -10.98
C ASN A 108 0.65 -5.56 -10.63
N GLY A 109 0.67 -4.64 -11.60
CA GLY A 109 0.23 -3.25 -11.43
C GLY A 109 -1.21 -3.12 -10.89
N TYR A 110 -2.08 -4.07 -11.26
CA TYR A 110 -3.48 -4.14 -10.80
C TYR A 110 -3.64 -4.67 -9.37
N LEU A 111 -2.57 -5.01 -8.65
CA LEU A 111 -2.68 -5.40 -7.24
C LEU A 111 -3.25 -4.27 -6.38
N LYS A 112 -3.05 -3.01 -6.78
CA LYS A 112 -3.63 -1.84 -6.10
C LYS A 112 -5.18 -1.83 -6.11
N SER A 113 -5.79 -2.54 -7.06
CA SER A 113 -7.24 -2.71 -7.20
C SER A 113 -7.70 -4.14 -6.91
N SER A 114 -6.80 -5.02 -6.46
CA SER A 114 -7.07 -6.44 -6.21
C SER A 114 -7.97 -6.64 -4.98
N PRO A 115 -8.71 -7.78 -4.91
CA PRO A 115 -9.46 -8.22 -3.73
C PRO A 115 -8.71 -8.15 -2.41
N ALA A 116 -7.38 -8.06 -2.37
CA ALA A 116 -6.62 -7.84 -1.14
C ALA A 116 -7.08 -6.58 -0.34
N PHE A 117 -7.59 -5.54 -1.01
CA PHE A 117 -8.22 -4.41 -0.31
C PHE A 117 -9.57 -4.78 0.29
N LYS A 118 -10.40 -5.56 -0.44
CA LYS A 118 -11.67 -6.09 0.07
C LYS A 118 -11.43 -7.04 1.25
N ASP A 119 -10.48 -7.96 1.13
CA ASP A 119 -10.07 -8.89 2.20
C ASP A 119 -9.57 -8.15 3.44
N ARG A 120 -8.78 -7.08 3.26
CA ARG A 120 -8.34 -6.23 4.37
C ARG A 120 -9.52 -5.57 5.07
N ASP A 121 -10.47 -5.02 4.32
CA ASP A 121 -11.62 -4.34 4.88
C ASP A 121 -12.58 -5.34 5.55
N LEU A 122 -12.74 -6.53 4.98
CA LEU A 122 -13.47 -7.65 5.57
C LEU A 122 -12.84 -8.15 6.87
N LEU A 123 -11.51 -8.26 6.91
CA LEU A 123 -10.78 -8.62 8.13
C LEU A 123 -10.97 -7.56 9.23
N LYS A 124 -11.04 -6.27 8.88
CA LYS A 124 -11.39 -5.21 9.85
C LYS A 124 -12.82 -5.39 10.37
N VAL A 125 -13.77 -5.76 9.52
CA VAL A 125 -15.16 -6.06 9.94
C VAL A 125 -15.17 -7.20 10.95
N ALA A 126 -14.50 -8.32 10.62
CA ALA A 126 -14.38 -9.47 11.50
C ALA A 126 -13.77 -9.05 12.85
N PHE A 127 -12.61 -8.38 12.83
CA PHE A 127 -11.95 -7.92 14.03
C PHE A 127 -12.87 -7.05 14.92
N LEU A 128 -13.54 -6.04 14.33
CA LEU A 128 -14.41 -5.15 15.09
C LEU A 128 -15.63 -5.87 15.66
N LYS A 129 -16.24 -6.79 14.91
CA LYS A 129 -17.37 -7.57 15.40
C LYS A 129 -16.96 -8.51 16.52
N THR A 130 -15.89 -9.29 16.35
CA THR A 130 -15.37 -10.17 17.40
C THR A 130 -15.00 -9.36 18.65
N TYR A 131 -14.34 -8.21 18.48
CA TYR A 131 -14.00 -7.31 19.58
C TYR A 131 -15.24 -6.75 20.30
N THR A 132 -16.25 -6.28 19.57
CA THR A 132 -17.50 -5.78 20.18
C THR A 132 -18.29 -6.88 20.89
N LYS A 133 -18.25 -8.13 20.37
CA LYS A 133 -18.85 -9.28 21.04
C LYS A 133 -18.15 -9.52 22.37
N LEU A 134 -16.83 -9.60 22.41
CA LEU A 134 -16.08 -9.82 23.65
C LEU A 134 -16.22 -8.66 24.63
N LYS A 135 -16.18 -7.42 24.16
CA LYS A 135 -16.42 -6.23 25.00
C LYS A 135 -17.79 -6.23 25.67
N ARG A 136 -18.82 -6.86 25.08
CA ARG A 136 -20.12 -6.99 25.77
C ARG A 136 -20.09 -7.93 26.97
N PHE A 137 -19.13 -8.85 27.00
CA PHE A 137 -18.95 -9.79 28.12
C PHE A 137 -18.01 -9.27 29.20
N SER A 138 -17.30 -8.17 28.98
CA SER A 138 -16.31 -7.62 29.91
C SER A 138 -16.40 -6.09 30.00
N GLU A 139 -16.49 -5.52 31.20
CA GLU A 139 -16.54 -4.05 31.40
C GLU A 139 -15.17 -3.36 31.29
N GLU A 140 -14.07 -4.11 31.11
CA GLU A 140 -12.71 -3.54 31.05
C GLU A 140 -12.41 -2.84 29.71
N ILE A 141 -11.77 -1.66 29.78
CA ILE A 141 -11.32 -0.88 28.63
C ILE A 141 -9.84 -1.18 28.37
N ILE A 142 -9.55 -1.89 27.28
CA ILE A 142 -8.17 -2.09 26.81
C ILE A 142 -7.72 -0.83 26.06
N TYR A 143 -6.53 -0.32 26.38
CA TYR A 143 -5.92 0.81 25.67
C TYR A 143 -5.00 0.33 24.55
N ASP A 144 -4.91 1.08 23.45
CA ASP A 144 -4.09 0.76 22.26
C ASP A 144 -2.62 0.41 22.59
N THR A 145 -2.09 0.96 23.68
CA THR A 145 -0.71 0.69 24.15
C THR A 145 -0.48 -0.74 24.60
N ASP A 146 -1.54 -1.44 24.99
CA ASP A 146 -1.47 -2.81 25.52
C ASP A 146 -1.52 -3.82 24.37
N ILE A 147 -2.09 -3.46 23.22
CA ILE A 147 -2.24 -4.30 22.03
C ILE A 147 -0.89 -4.49 21.31
N ASP A 148 -0.07 -3.44 21.16
CA ASP A 148 1.20 -3.52 20.42
C ASP A 148 2.25 -4.42 21.09
N ARG A 149 2.12 -4.73 22.39
CA ARG A 149 3.01 -5.63 23.15
C ARG A 149 2.58 -7.10 23.13
N THR A 150 1.44 -7.43 22.53
CA THR A 150 0.78 -8.76 22.62
C THR A 150 1.38 -9.84 21.71
N THR A 151 2.19 -9.47 20.71
CA THR A 151 2.73 -10.43 19.75
C THR A 151 3.74 -11.42 20.35
N TYR A 152 4.25 -11.16 21.56
CA TYR A 152 5.27 -11.99 22.22
C TYR A 152 4.92 -12.50 23.63
N ASN A 153 3.80 -12.06 24.24
CA ASN A 153 3.44 -12.45 25.61
C ASN A 153 2.08 -13.17 25.67
N ASN A 154 1.92 -14.09 26.64
CA ASN A 154 0.65 -14.75 27.02
C ASN A 154 -0.34 -13.74 27.63
N TYR A 155 -0.69 -12.69 26.87
CA TYR A 155 -1.64 -11.68 27.31
C TYR A 155 -3.07 -12.20 27.11
N THR A 156 -3.90 -11.99 28.14
CA THR A 156 -5.33 -12.29 28.12
C THR A 156 -6.10 -11.06 27.67
N VAL A 157 -6.78 -11.17 26.54
CA VAL A 157 -7.70 -10.15 26.03
C VAL A 157 -8.94 -10.15 26.92
N PHE A 158 -9.23 -9.01 27.56
CA PHE A 158 -10.34 -8.82 28.50
C PHE A 158 -10.36 -9.80 29.69
N ASN A 159 -9.22 -10.40 30.04
CA ASN A 159 -9.14 -11.51 31.00
C ASN A 159 -10.01 -12.73 30.65
N LEU A 160 -10.52 -12.82 29.41
CA LEU A 160 -11.43 -13.88 28.95
C LEU A 160 -10.70 -14.95 28.13
N CYS A 161 -9.78 -14.56 27.26
CA CYS A 161 -9.12 -15.48 26.33
C CYS A 161 -7.69 -15.02 26.02
N LYS A 162 -6.80 -15.93 25.64
CA LYS A 162 -5.45 -15.53 25.21
C LYS A 162 -5.54 -14.81 23.86
N TYR A 163 -4.61 -13.88 23.60
CA TYR A 163 -4.58 -13.14 22.33
C TYR A 163 -4.52 -14.03 21.09
N LYS A 164 -3.85 -15.18 21.18
CA LYS A 164 -3.84 -16.18 20.08
C LYS A 164 -5.23 -16.73 19.79
N ASP A 165 -5.99 -17.07 20.83
CA ASP A 165 -7.35 -17.59 20.70
C ASP A 165 -8.29 -16.51 20.14
N PHE A 166 -8.10 -15.26 20.55
CA PHE A 166 -8.82 -14.13 19.97
C PHE A 166 -8.54 -13.97 18.47
N LEU A 167 -7.28 -14.08 18.03
CA LEU A 167 -6.95 -14.02 16.60
C LEU A 167 -7.59 -15.18 15.82
N ILE A 168 -7.68 -16.37 16.41
CA ILE A 168 -8.37 -17.51 15.79
C ILE A 168 -9.85 -17.20 15.60
N LEU A 169 -10.53 -16.66 16.62
CA LEU A 169 -11.95 -16.25 16.52
C LEU A 169 -12.16 -15.18 15.44
N VAL A 170 -11.25 -14.20 15.34
CA VAL A 170 -11.30 -13.18 14.27
C VAL A 170 -11.14 -13.82 12.89
N LEU A 171 -10.23 -14.79 12.75
CA LEU A 171 -10.04 -15.51 11.49
C LEU A 171 -11.26 -16.37 11.14
N GLU A 172 -11.88 -17.04 12.10
CA GLU A 172 -13.13 -17.79 11.90
C GLU A 172 -14.25 -16.88 11.40
N GLU A 173 -14.49 -15.73 12.04
CA GLU A 173 -15.48 -14.74 11.56
C GLU A 173 -15.14 -14.21 10.17
N TYR A 174 -13.84 -13.99 9.88
CA TYR A 174 -13.40 -13.59 8.56
C TYR A 174 -13.71 -14.65 7.50
N TYR A 175 -13.46 -15.94 7.77
CA TYR A 175 -13.79 -17.02 6.85
C TYR A 175 -15.29 -17.13 6.60
N ILE A 176 -16.11 -16.95 7.63
CA ILE A 176 -17.57 -16.88 7.49
C ILE A 176 -17.95 -15.73 6.56
N TYR A 177 -17.42 -14.52 6.76
CA TYR A 177 -17.75 -13.39 5.91
C TYR A 177 -17.20 -13.51 4.49
N LYS A 178 -16.08 -14.19 4.30
CA LYS A 178 -15.52 -14.47 2.98
C LYS A 178 -16.38 -15.44 2.17
N SER A 179 -17.10 -16.33 2.86
CA SER A 179 -18.01 -17.30 2.24
C SER A 179 -19.34 -16.70 1.78
N LEU A 180 -19.68 -15.49 2.22
CA LEU A 180 -20.90 -14.77 1.82
C LEU A 180 -20.84 -14.24 0.39
N SER A 181 -22.01 -13.89 -0.16
CA SER A 181 -22.12 -13.27 -1.48
C SER A 181 -21.41 -11.90 -1.53
N ILE A 182 -20.98 -11.48 -2.73
CA ILE A 182 -20.24 -10.22 -2.93
C ILE A 182 -21.05 -9.01 -2.45
N LEU A 183 -22.38 -9.01 -2.65
CA LEU A 183 -23.28 -7.95 -2.22
C LEU A 183 -23.35 -7.83 -0.68
N GLU A 184 -23.40 -8.96 0.02
CA GLU A 184 -23.42 -8.99 1.49
C GLU A 184 -22.08 -8.52 2.08
N GLN A 185 -20.96 -8.90 1.45
CA GLN A 185 -19.64 -8.41 1.85
C GLN A 185 -19.55 -6.87 1.72
N GLU A 186 -20.07 -6.31 0.63
CA GLU A 186 -20.08 -4.86 0.40
C GLU A 186 -21.02 -4.14 1.39
N HIS A 187 -22.16 -4.73 1.72
CA HIS A 187 -23.05 -4.22 2.76
C HIS A 187 -22.34 -4.17 4.13
N LEU A 188 -21.64 -5.24 4.52
CA LEU A 188 -20.85 -5.30 5.76
C LEU A 188 -19.76 -4.23 5.83
N ILE A 189 -19.04 -4.00 4.73
CA ILE A 189 -18.00 -2.97 4.65
C ILE A 189 -18.60 -1.56 4.74
N SER A 190 -19.73 -1.31 4.07
CA SER A 190 -20.40 0.00 4.10
C SER A 190 -20.90 0.39 5.50
N GLN A 191 -21.39 -0.58 6.29
CA GLN A 191 -21.83 -0.35 7.67
C GLN A 191 -20.69 0.21 8.57
N LEU A 192 -19.44 -0.18 8.31
CA LEU A 192 -18.29 0.37 9.03
C LEU A 192 -17.95 1.80 8.63
N ALA A 193 -18.08 2.14 7.34
CA ALA A 193 -17.82 3.49 6.87
C ALA A 193 -18.74 4.51 7.55
N ILE A 194 -20.01 4.13 7.75
CA ILE A 194 -21.04 4.94 8.42
C ILE A 194 -20.77 5.07 9.93
N LYS A 195 -20.27 4.02 10.59
CA LYS A 195 -19.91 4.09 12.03
C LYS A 195 -18.65 4.92 12.29
N ASN A 196 -17.67 4.90 11.38
CA ASN A 196 -16.46 5.73 11.50
C ASN A 196 -16.72 7.23 11.30
N THR A 197 -17.86 7.61 10.69
CA THR A 197 -18.29 9.01 10.57
C THR A 197 -19.00 9.55 11.82
N VAL A 198 -19.30 8.71 12.81
CA VAL A 198 -19.98 9.12 14.05
C VAL A 198 -18.99 9.05 15.23
N GLU A 199 -18.65 10.25 15.71
CA GLU A 199 -17.86 10.57 16.90
C GLU A 199 -16.40 10.12 16.94
N ILE A 200 -15.54 10.90 16.28
CA ILE A 200 -14.20 11.16 16.81
C ILE A 200 -14.39 11.97 18.10
N GLY A 201 -14.57 11.28 19.22
CA GLY A 201 -14.49 11.88 20.54
C GLY A 201 -13.21 12.73 20.62
N LYS A 202 -13.35 13.98 21.09
CA LYS A 202 -12.29 15.00 21.15
C LYS A 202 -10.94 14.35 21.46
N LYS A 203 -10.04 14.26 20.46
CA LYS A 203 -8.65 13.85 20.67
C LYS A 203 -8.10 14.72 21.79
N ARG A 204 -7.86 14.13 22.96
CA ARG A 204 -7.18 14.83 24.07
C ARG A 204 -5.85 15.31 23.51
N LYS A 205 -5.68 16.64 23.43
CA LYS A 205 -4.41 17.26 23.01
C LYS A 205 -3.30 16.68 23.91
N CYS A 206 -2.22 16.18 23.31
CA CYS A 206 -0.99 15.79 24.02
C CYS A 206 -0.63 16.89 25.03
N LEU A 207 -0.41 16.54 26.30
CA LEU A 207 0.04 17.46 27.38
C LEU A 207 1.39 18.15 27.09
N CYS A 208 2.01 17.78 25.98
CA CYS A 208 3.32 18.14 25.43
C CYS A 208 3.46 19.65 25.11
N VAL A 209 2.35 20.40 25.07
CA VAL A 209 2.36 21.86 24.85
C VAL A 209 2.74 22.64 26.12
N LYS A 210 2.52 22.11 27.33
CA LYS A 210 2.85 22.84 28.57
C LYS A 210 4.35 22.90 28.89
N TYR A 211 5.19 22.08 28.24
CA TYR A 211 6.62 21.96 28.56
C TYR A 211 7.57 22.76 27.66
N LYS A 212 7.09 23.78 26.93
CA LYS A 212 7.91 24.56 25.99
C LYS A 212 8.49 25.89 26.52
N LYS A 213 8.31 26.24 27.80
CA LYS A 213 8.80 27.54 28.32
C LYS A 213 10.13 27.56 29.07
N ASN A 214 10.74 26.42 29.42
CA ASN A 214 12.02 26.44 30.15
C ASN A 214 12.97 25.34 29.68
N ARG A 215 13.85 25.64 28.71
CA ARG A 215 15.14 24.92 28.54
C ARG A 215 16.11 25.72 27.69
N ARG A 216 16.73 26.74 28.30
CA ARG A 216 18.10 27.12 27.97
C ARG A 216 19.03 26.11 28.66
N ARG A 217 19.97 25.53 27.90
CA ARG A 217 21.22 24.83 28.29
C ARG A 217 21.32 23.35 27.90
N ARG A 218 22.29 23.16 26.99
CA ARG A 218 23.28 22.07 26.83
C ARG A 218 22.82 20.69 26.32
N LYS A 219 23.53 20.31 25.25
CA LYS A 219 23.50 19.05 24.51
C LYS A 219 23.82 17.84 25.40
N LYS A 220 23.03 16.77 25.27
CA LYS A 220 23.46 15.37 25.11
C LYS A 220 22.23 14.59 24.60
N PHE A 221 22.41 13.86 23.52
CA PHE A 221 21.37 13.16 22.77
C PHE A 221 20.68 12.08 23.62
N ILE A 222 19.36 12.18 23.78
CA ILE A 222 18.47 11.03 23.95
C ILE A 222 17.23 11.35 23.10
N PHE A 223 17.13 10.68 21.95
CA PHE A 223 15.96 10.79 21.07
C PHE A 223 14.75 10.13 21.73
N THR A 224 13.89 10.92 22.35
CA THR A 224 12.48 10.56 22.54
C THR A 224 11.65 11.45 21.63
N SER A 225 11.69 11.18 20.33
CA SER A 225 10.84 11.85 19.34
C SER A 225 9.44 11.24 19.38
N CYS A 226 8.46 12.06 19.73
CA CYS A 226 7.04 11.81 19.51
C CYS A 226 6.82 11.34 18.06
N LYS A 227 6.26 10.13 17.89
CA LYS A 227 6.03 9.46 16.59
C LYS A 227 5.18 10.27 15.58
N LEU A 228 4.62 11.41 15.96
CA LEU A 228 3.75 12.24 15.13
C LEU A 228 4.48 13.37 14.37
N ASP A 229 5.72 13.71 14.71
CA ASP A 229 6.50 14.75 14.02
C ASP A 229 7.50 14.19 12.98
N ALA A 230 7.65 12.87 12.88
CA ALA A 230 8.66 12.24 12.01
C ALA A 230 8.27 12.22 10.51
N PHE A 231 7.04 12.56 10.13
CA PHE A 231 6.57 12.47 8.74
C PHE A 231 6.46 13.81 8.01
N LYS A 232 7.11 14.86 8.50
CA LYS A 232 7.06 16.20 7.87
C LYS A 232 8.36 16.67 7.21
N LYS A 233 9.39 15.83 7.07
CA LYS A 233 10.58 16.21 6.29
C LYS A 233 11.11 15.07 5.44
N PHE A 234 11.37 15.43 4.18
CA PHE A 234 11.94 14.71 3.05
C PHE A 234 10.95 13.87 2.24
#